data_AF-A0A844Q680-F1
#
_entry.id   AF-A0A844Q680-F1
#
_cell.length_a   1.000
_cell.length_b   1.000
_cell.length_c   1.000
_cell.angle_alpha   90.00
_cell.angle_beta   90.00
_cell.angle_gamma   90.00
#
_symmetry.space_group_name_H-M   'P 1'
#
loop_
_entity.id
_entity.type
_entity.pdbx_description
1 polymer ?
#
loop_
_entity_poly.entity_id
_entity_poly.type
_entity_poly.pdbx_seq_one_letter_code
_entity_poly.pdbx_strand_id
1 'polypeptide(L)'
;METTNETKNVRYLSLDIVRGLALFGILLINIPVYNTGLFDMPLLPSMEEGTNVDRILAMFVEKKFYSLFSFLFGLGFYIFATRAEQKGRKPLALFARRMVALLVLGIIHLFFFIGSILAMYAFVGFFLLPFYRRQTKTIGYWILGLLAVHTFGTASGLFSVYSPMEPTLLVNNDLLIIFILFLSGLWFGKMRLFEPTEASRVLLVRLLVVTLPVTLIGFGVIGWTYGSIDTPLYVGLFAIPMAYTYVSGLFLVFRNESVARRWMPVARVGQMAFTNYLMQNVLGLALITALGYGVGEVTTTDALWMALVIYGIELIWSTLYFKKWRIGPFEWIWRKMTYGFSYKPS
;
A
#
# COMPACT_ATOMS: atom_id res chain seq x y z
N MET A 1 4.36 -35.05 -1.53
CA MET A 1 3.19 -34.34 -2.10
C MET A 1 2.55 -33.38 -1.09
N GLU A 2 2.56 -33.69 0.21
CA GLU A 2 2.06 -32.80 1.29
C GLU A 2 2.87 -31.51 1.46
N THR A 3 4.20 -31.61 1.55
CA THR A 3 5.11 -30.47 1.80
C THR A 3 5.04 -29.37 0.72
N THR A 4 4.73 -29.73 -0.52
CA THR A 4 4.56 -28.80 -1.66
C THR A 4 3.22 -28.05 -1.64
N ASN A 5 2.16 -28.63 -1.07
CA ASN A 5 0.87 -27.96 -0.94
C ASN A 5 0.85 -27.03 0.29
N GLU A 6 1.49 -27.44 1.39
CA GLU A 6 1.64 -26.61 2.58
C GLU A 6 2.45 -25.35 2.30
N THR A 7 3.63 -25.46 1.68
CA THR A 7 4.45 -24.28 1.31
C THR A 7 3.72 -23.34 0.33
N LYS A 8 2.90 -23.88 -0.57
CA LYS A 8 2.10 -23.09 -1.51
C LYS A 8 0.97 -22.33 -0.79
N ASN A 9 0.33 -22.95 0.21
CA ASN A 9 -0.68 -22.30 1.03
C ASN A 9 -0.08 -21.18 1.89
N VAL A 10 1.06 -21.43 2.55
CA VAL A 10 1.76 -20.44 3.38
C VAL A 10 2.19 -19.20 2.58
N ARG A 11 2.70 -19.40 1.35
CA ARG A 11 3.13 -18.32 0.43
C ARG A 11 2.02 -17.33 0.10
N TYR A 12 0.84 -17.85 -0.25
CA TYR A 12 -0.29 -16.98 -0.60
C TYR A 12 -0.92 -16.37 0.65
N LEU A 13 -0.94 -17.13 1.74
CA LEU A 13 -1.47 -16.68 3.02
C LEU A 13 -0.68 -15.48 3.57
N SER A 14 0.66 -15.52 3.59
CA SER A 14 1.47 -14.40 4.07
C SER A 14 1.23 -13.12 3.27
N LEU A 15 1.17 -13.23 1.94
CA LEU A 15 0.85 -12.10 1.06
C LEU A 15 -0.52 -11.50 1.37
N ASP A 16 -1.54 -12.34 1.55
CA ASP A 16 -2.90 -11.90 1.84
C ASP A 16 -2.99 -11.25 3.23
N ILE A 17 -2.28 -11.77 4.24
CA ILE A 17 -2.20 -11.15 5.57
C ILE A 17 -1.55 -9.76 5.48
N VAL A 18 -0.41 -9.66 4.79
CA VAL A 18 0.32 -8.38 4.66
C VAL A 18 -0.56 -7.35 3.92
N ARG A 19 -1.39 -7.77 2.96
CA ARG A 19 -2.40 -6.90 2.33
C ARG A 19 -3.51 -6.47 3.30
N GLY A 20 -4.03 -7.38 4.10
CA GLY A 20 -5.04 -7.05 5.12
C GLY A 20 -4.52 -6.01 6.12
N LEU A 21 -3.30 -6.21 6.62
CA LEU A 21 -2.61 -5.24 7.49
C LEU A 21 -2.38 -3.89 6.79
N ALA A 22 -1.98 -3.92 5.51
CA ALA A 22 -1.80 -2.71 4.71
C ALA A 22 -3.09 -1.87 4.64
N LEU A 23 -4.25 -2.52 4.46
CA LEU A 23 -5.55 -1.86 4.42
C LEU A 23 -5.95 -1.24 5.75
N PHE A 24 -5.64 -1.90 6.87
CA PHE A 24 -5.90 -1.32 8.19
C PHE A 24 -5.12 0.00 8.39
N GLY A 25 -3.84 0.03 8.02
CA GLY A 25 -3.09 1.27 8.14
C GLY A 25 -3.49 2.36 7.13
N ILE A 26 -3.96 1.99 5.95
CA ILE A 26 -4.57 2.96 5.01
C ILE A 26 -5.85 3.56 5.60
N LEU A 27 -6.68 2.75 6.25
CA LEU A 27 -7.90 3.21 6.91
C LEU A 27 -7.63 4.27 7.98
N LEU A 28 -6.60 4.06 8.82
CA LEU A 28 -6.20 5.02 9.86
C LEU A 28 -5.87 6.41 9.30
N ILE A 29 -5.24 6.46 8.13
CA ILE A 29 -4.86 7.72 7.50
C ILE A 29 -6.05 8.36 6.77
N ASN A 30 -7.01 7.56 6.30
CA ASN A 30 -8.09 8.06 5.46
C ASN A 30 -9.31 8.57 6.22
N ILE A 31 -9.56 8.11 7.45
CA ILE A 31 -10.75 8.56 8.20
C ILE A 31 -10.78 10.07 8.41
N PRO A 32 -9.69 10.75 8.82
CA PRO A 32 -9.68 12.22 8.89
C PRO A 32 -9.96 12.87 7.52
N VAL A 33 -9.54 12.20 6.43
CA VAL A 33 -9.72 12.68 5.05
C VAL A 33 -11.15 12.47 4.55
N TYR A 34 -11.89 11.49 5.06
CA TYR A 34 -13.30 11.28 4.69
C TYR A 34 -14.19 12.47 5.08
N ASN A 35 -13.74 13.26 6.06
CA ASN A 35 -14.45 14.41 6.57
C ASN A 35 -13.91 15.76 6.07
N THR A 36 -12.94 15.78 5.15
CA THR A 36 -12.45 17.04 4.54
C THR A 36 -13.17 17.28 3.22
N GLY A 37 -13.85 18.42 3.10
CA GLY A 37 -14.57 18.82 1.90
C GLY A 37 -13.65 19.03 0.69
N LEU A 38 -14.21 18.91 -0.52
CA LEU A 38 -13.50 19.11 -1.82
C LEU A 38 -12.72 20.43 -1.92
N PHE A 39 -13.15 21.44 -1.15
CA PHE A 39 -12.65 22.82 -1.21
C PHE A 39 -11.92 23.27 0.07
N ASP A 40 -11.91 22.43 1.12
CA ASP A 40 -11.34 22.76 2.43
C ASP A 40 -9.96 22.11 2.66
N MET A 41 -9.34 21.53 1.61
CA MET A 41 -7.97 21.05 1.69
C MET A 41 -7.04 22.26 1.79
N PRO A 42 -6.35 22.50 2.93
CA PRO A 42 -5.55 23.70 3.10
C PRO A 42 -4.39 23.71 2.09
N LEU A 43 -4.19 24.85 1.40
CA LEU A 43 -3.02 25.05 0.51
C LEU A 43 -1.68 24.86 1.24
N LEU A 44 -1.70 25.08 2.56
CA LEU A 44 -0.68 24.71 3.52
C LEU A 44 -1.45 24.19 4.75
N PRO A 45 -1.22 22.96 5.25
CA PRO A 45 -1.90 22.45 6.43
C PRO A 45 -1.73 23.46 7.58
N SER A 46 -2.83 23.88 8.21
CA SER A 46 -2.77 24.64 9.46
C SER A 46 -2.03 23.79 10.48
N MET A 47 -0.83 24.22 10.84
CA MET A 47 0.04 23.58 11.82
C MET A 47 -0.49 23.87 13.23
N GLU A 48 -1.65 23.29 13.55
CA GLU A 48 -1.94 23.03 14.96
C GLU A 48 -1.01 21.92 15.42
N GLU A 49 -0.39 22.12 16.59
CA GLU A 49 0.42 21.10 17.27
C GLU A 49 -0.40 19.82 17.38
N GLY A 50 -0.11 18.85 16.51
CA GLY A 50 -0.77 17.55 16.55
C GLY A 50 -0.57 16.92 17.93
N THR A 51 -1.58 16.19 18.39
CA THR A 51 -1.52 15.45 19.65
C THR A 51 -0.37 14.43 19.62
N ASN A 52 -0.01 13.87 20.78
CA ASN A 52 0.94 12.75 20.83
C ASN A 52 0.50 11.58 19.92
N VAL A 53 -0.81 11.43 19.67
CA VAL A 53 -1.35 10.41 18.78
C VAL A 53 -1.00 10.71 17.32
N ASP A 54 -1.12 11.95 16.88
CA ASP A 54 -0.75 12.37 15.53
C ASP A 54 0.73 12.16 15.25
N ARG A 55 1.58 12.50 16.21
CA ARG A 55 3.02 12.24 16.14
C ARG A 55 3.34 10.75 15.98
N ILE A 56 2.65 9.90 16.74
CA ILE A 56 2.80 8.44 16.64
C ILE A 56 2.34 7.96 15.26
N LEU A 57 1.20 8.44 14.75
CA LEU A 57 0.73 8.06 13.42
C LEU A 57 1.68 8.54 12.32
N ALA A 58 2.20 9.76 12.40
CA ALA A 58 3.21 10.27 11.48
C ALA A 58 4.48 9.40 11.50
N MET A 59 4.93 8.96 12.69
CA MET A 59 6.09 8.09 12.83
C MET A 59 5.84 6.69 12.26
N PHE A 60 4.76 6.01 12.67
CA PHE A 60 4.60 4.56 12.42
C PHE A 60 3.64 4.20 11.28
N VAL A 61 2.74 5.11 10.89
CA VAL A 61 1.62 4.78 9.98
C VAL A 61 1.70 5.56 8.67
N GLU A 62 1.76 6.89 8.76
CA GLU A 62 1.69 7.80 7.62
C GLU A 62 2.78 7.51 6.57
N LYS A 63 2.38 7.39 5.30
CA LYS A 63 3.19 6.92 4.16
C LYS A 63 3.73 5.48 4.25
N LYS A 64 3.83 4.84 5.43
CA LYS A 64 4.41 3.49 5.58
C LYS A 64 3.46 2.42 5.04
N PHE A 65 2.17 2.52 5.39
CA PHE A 65 1.16 1.57 4.91
C PHE A 65 0.78 1.81 3.45
N TYR A 66 0.78 3.07 3.01
CA TYR A 66 0.71 3.41 1.58
C TYR A 66 1.86 2.80 0.79
N SER A 67 3.07 2.90 1.33
CA SER A 67 4.26 2.32 0.71
C SER A 67 4.21 0.79 0.68
N LEU A 68 3.76 0.17 1.78
CA LEU A 68 3.54 -1.27 1.86
C LEU A 68 2.51 -1.72 0.82
N PHE A 69 1.37 -1.03 0.71
CA PHE A 69 0.34 -1.35 -0.28
C PHE A 69 0.84 -1.14 -1.72
N SER A 70 1.64 -0.10 -1.96
CA SER A 70 2.30 0.14 -3.25
C SER A 70 3.23 -1.01 -3.63
N PHE A 71 4.06 -1.46 -2.70
CA PHE A 71 4.92 -2.60 -2.90
C PHE A 71 4.13 -3.88 -3.23
N LEU A 72 3.05 -4.13 -2.49
CA LEU A 72 2.18 -5.30 -2.70
C LEU A 72 1.44 -5.26 -4.04
N PHE A 73 1.19 -4.07 -4.59
CA PHE A 73 0.65 -3.90 -5.94
C PHE A 73 1.65 -4.39 -7.00
N GLY A 74 2.91 -3.95 -6.91
CA GLY A 74 3.99 -4.42 -7.79
C GLY A 74 4.23 -5.93 -7.72
N LEU A 75 4.21 -6.50 -6.50
CA LEU A 75 4.26 -7.95 -6.30
C LEU A 75 3.01 -8.65 -6.87
N GLY A 76 1.84 -8.03 -6.73
CA GLY A 76 0.59 -8.47 -7.32
C GLY A 76 0.65 -8.53 -8.85
N PHE A 77 1.29 -7.55 -9.49
CA PHE A 77 1.53 -7.54 -10.93
C PHE A 77 2.37 -8.76 -11.35
N TYR A 78 3.49 -9.01 -10.68
CA TYR A 78 4.33 -10.18 -10.98
C TYR A 78 3.52 -11.49 -10.91
N ILE A 79 2.81 -11.72 -9.80
CA ILE A 79 2.01 -12.94 -9.60
C ILE A 79 0.91 -13.06 -10.65
N PHE A 80 0.23 -11.97 -10.98
CA PHE A 80 -0.80 -11.93 -12.02
C PHE A 80 -0.26 -12.29 -13.40
N ALA A 81 0.84 -11.64 -13.80
CA ALA A 81 1.43 -11.80 -15.12
C ALA A 81 2.00 -13.22 -15.30
N THR A 82 2.71 -13.77 -14.30
CA THR A 82 3.21 -15.15 -14.35
C THR A 82 2.07 -16.17 -14.43
N ARG A 83 0.97 -15.98 -13.69
CA ARG A 83 -0.22 -16.85 -13.78
C ARG A 83 -0.90 -16.77 -15.16
N ALA A 84 -0.90 -15.60 -15.78
CA ALA A 84 -1.44 -15.43 -17.12
C ALA A 84 -0.58 -16.16 -18.16
N GLU A 85 0.75 -16.09 -18.06
CA GLU A 85 1.68 -16.82 -18.92
C GLU A 85 1.56 -18.33 -18.76
N GLN A 86 1.46 -18.83 -17.52
CA GLN A 86 1.23 -20.25 -17.24
C GLN A 86 -0.06 -20.79 -17.87
N LYS A 87 -1.03 -19.92 -18.17
CA LYS A 87 -2.29 -20.25 -18.85
C LYS A 87 -2.25 -19.95 -20.36
N GLY A 88 -1.07 -19.71 -20.94
CA GLY A 88 -0.90 -19.39 -22.36
C GLY A 88 -1.52 -18.07 -22.81
N ARG A 89 -1.81 -17.14 -21.88
CA ARG A 89 -2.42 -15.83 -22.19
C ARG A 89 -1.36 -14.75 -22.34
N LYS A 90 -1.73 -13.63 -23.00
CA LYS A 90 -0.86 -12.44 -23.14
C LYS A 90 -0.86 -11.62 -21.84
N PRO A 91 0.15 -11.70 -20.96
CA PRO A 91 0.11 -11.10 -19.62
C PRO A 91 0.05 -9.57 -19.65
N LEU A 92 0.85 -8.95 -20.51
CA LEU A 92 0.96 -7.49 -20.60
C LEU A 92 -0.33 -6.85 -21.11
N ALA A 93 -0.95 -7.45 -22.13
CA ALA A 93 -2.24 -6.99 -22.66
C ALA A 93 -3.35 -7.12 -21.60
N LEU A 94 -3.39 -8.23 -20.87
CA LEU A 94 -4.34 -8.42 -19.78
C LEU A 94 -4.10 -7.45 -18.62
N PHE A 95 -2.84 -7.18 -18.27
CA PHE A 95 -2.53 -6.23 -17.23
C PHE A 95 -2.90 -4.80 -17.64
N ALA A 96 -2.64 -4.41 -18.89
CA ALA A 96 -3.08 -3.12 -19.42
C ALA A 96 -4.61 -2.97 -19.33
N ARG A 97 -5.38 -3.98 -19.76
CA ARG A 97 -6.85 -3.99 -19.58
C ARG A 97 -7.26 -3.88 -18.10
N ARG A 98 -6.55 -4.59 -17.22
CA ARG A 98 -6.76 -4.54 -15.78
C ARG A 98 -6.52 -3.12 -15.23
N MET A 99 -5.52 -2.40 -15.72
CA MET A 99 -5.23 -1.01 -15.36
C MET A 99 -6.27 -0.05 -15.91
N VAL A 100 -6.72 -0.21 -17.15
CA VAL A 100 -7.82 0.60 -17.70
C VAL A 100 -9.10 0.41 -16.87
N ALA A 101 -9.45 -0.84 -16.55
CA ALA A 101 -10.61 -1.12 -15.71
C ALA A 101 -10.47 -0.50 -14.31
N LEU A 102 -9.28 -0.57 -13.71
CA LEU A 102 -9.00 0.03 -12.41
C LEU A 102 -9.06 1.57 -12.48
N LEU A 103 -8.58 2.17 -13.56
CA LEU A 103 -8.61 3.61 -13.79
C LEU A 103 -10.05 4.11 -13.91
N VAL A 104 -10.90 3.41 -14.68
CA VAL A 104 -12.33 3.74 -14.79
C VAL A 104 -13.01 3.67 -13.43
N LEU A 105 -12.81 2.56 -12.70
CA LEU A 105 -13.36 2.42 -11.34
C LEU A 105 -12.81 3.48 -10.38
N GLY A 106 -11.53 3.85 -10.52
CA GLY A 106 -10.89 4.90 -9.75
C GLY A 106 -11.45 6.28 -10.02
N ILE A 107 -11.67 6.63 -11.29
CA ILE A 107 -12.30 7.90 -11.67
C ILE A 107 -13.73 7.96 -11.13
N ILE A 108 -14.51 6.88 -11.24
CA ILE A 108 -15.84 6.80 -10.63
C ILE A 108 -15.74 6.99 -9.11
N HIS A 109 -14.75 6.37 -8.47
CA HIS A 109 -14.56 6.47 -7.03
C HIS A 109 -14.16 7.89 -6.57
N LEU A 110 -13.47 8.68 -7.40
CA LEU A 110 -13.11 10.07 -7.08
C LEU A 110 -14.34 10.97 -6.86
N PHE A 111 -15.48 10.65 -7.48
CA PHE A 111 -16.75 11.35 -7.22
C PHE A 111 -17.29 11.11 -5.81
N PHE A 112 -16.85 10.04 -5.14
CA PHE A 112 -17.25 9.70 -3.78
C PHE A 112 -16.15 10.01 -2.75
N PHE A 113 -14.87 10.00 -3.16
CA PHE A 113 -13.74 10.28 -2.29
C PHE A 113 -12.51 10.78 -3.06
N ILE A 114 -12.14 12.03 -2.77
CA ILE A 114 -11.06 12.76 -3.47
C ILE A 114 -9.68 12.18 -3.16
N GLY A 115 -9.48 11.64 -1.95
CA GLY A 115 -8.24 10.98 -1.55
C GLY A 115 -8.02 9.59 -2.17
N SER A 116 -8.75 9.24 -3.24
CA SER A 116 -8.68 7.88 -3.79
C SER A 116 -7.35 7.59 -4.47
N ILE A 117 -6.69 6.55 -3.96
CA ILE A 117 -5.43 6.07 -4.53
C ILE A 117 -5.62 5.22 -5.80
N LEU A 118 -6.85 4.85 -6.12
CA LEU A 118 -7.17 3.84 -7.14
C LEU A 118 -6.79 4.30 -8.55
N ALA A 119 -7.17 5.54 -8.90
CA ALA A 119 -6.83 6.14 -10.19
C ALA A 119 -5.33 6.36 -10.33
N MET A 120 -4.67 6.85 -9.28
CA MET A 120 -3.21 7.06 -9.25
C MET A 120 -2.46 5.74 -9.44
N TYR A 121 -2.85 4.67 -8.75
CA TYR A 121 -2.22 3.36 -8.88
C TYR A 121 -2.44 2.74 -10.26
N ALA A 122 -3.62 2.94 -10.85
CA ALA A 122 -3.89 2.49 -12.21
C ALA A 122 -2.98 3.21 -13.22
N PHE A 123 -2.83 4.54 -13.08
CA PHE A 123 -1.96 5.34 -13.93
C PHE A 123 -0.48 4.94 -13.80
N VAL A 124 0.06 4.95 -12.57
CA VAL A 124 1.46 4.56 -12.30
C VAL A 124 1.70 3.09 -12.70
N GLY A 125 0.69 2.23 -12.56
CA GLY A 125 0.73 0.83 -12.94
C GLY A 125 1.07 0.59 -14.41
N PHE A 126 0.68 1.45 -15.34
CA PHE A 126 1.04 1.31 -16.75
C PHE A 126 2.56 1.34 -16.97
N PHE A 127 3.29 2.13 -16.17
CA PHE A 127 4.74 2.24 -16.26
C PHE A 127 5.48 0.98 -15.80
N LEU A 128 4.80 0.01 -15.17
CA LEU A 128 5.38 -1.31 -14.88
C LEU A 128 5.50 -2.22 -16.11
N LEU A 129 4.70 -2.00 -17.15
CA LEU A 129 4.62 -2.88 -18.32
C LEU A 129 6.00 -3.13 -18.99
N PRO A 130 6.85 -2.10 -19.23
CA PRO A 130 8.16 -2.30 -19.85
C PRO A 130 9.14 -3.13 -19.01
N PHE A 131 8.93 -3.21 -17.69
CA PHE A 131 9.84 -3.85 -16.74
C PHE A 131 9.57 -5.34 -16.55
N TYR A 132 8.37 -5.82 -16.89
CA TYR A 132 8.01 -7.23 -16.68
C TYR A 132 8.96 -8.22 -17.35
N ARG A 133 9.40 -7.93 -18.57
CA ARG A 133 10.33 -8.80 -19.33
C ARG A 133 11.80 -8.49 -19.06
N ARG A 134 12.12 -7.48 -18.25
CA ARG A 134 13.49 -7.10 -17.92
C ARG A 134 14.08 -8.04 -16.87
N GLN A 135 15.41 -8.14 -16.88
CA GLN A 135 16.17 -8.90 -15.89
C GLN A 135 16.10 -8.21 -14.52
N THR A 136 16.25 -8.99 -13.45
CA THR A 136 16.25 -8.47 -12.06
C THR A 136 17.35 -7.42 -11.84
N LYS A 137 18.51 -7.57 -12.49
CA LYS A 137 19.59 -6.58 -12.47
C LYS A 137 19.17 -5.23 -13.02
N THR A 138 18.54 -5.22 -14.21
CA THR A 138 18.02 -3.99 -14.82
C THR A 138 17.02 -3.29 -13.92
N ILE A 139 16.05 -4.03 -13.37
CA ILE A 139 15.05 -3.46 -12.44
C ILE A 139 15.75 -2.89 -11.19
N GLY A 140 16.77 -3.60 -10.67
CA GLY A 140 17.58 -3.13 -9.55
C GLY A 140 18.30 -1.80 -9.85
N TYR A 141 18.93 -1.65 -11.01
CA TYR A 141 19.56 -0.38 -11.40
C TYR A 141 18.56 0.77 -11.53
N TRP A 142 17.36 0.50 -12.05
CA TRP A 142 16.30 1.52 -12.10
C TRP A 142 15.80 1.90 -10.71
N ILE A 143 15.59 0.94 -9.81
CA ILE A 143 15.22 1.22 -8.41
C ILE A 143 16.30 2.09 -7.75
N LEU A 144 17.59 1.76 -7.92
CA LEU A 144 18.69 2.55 -7.37
C LEU A 144 18.75 3.97 -7.95
N GLY A 145 18.62 4.11 -9.27
CA GLY A 145 18.63 5.41 -9.93
C GLY A 145 17.45 6.29 -9.49
N LEU A 146 16.24 5.75 -9.46
CA LEU A 146 15.05 6.47 -9.00
C LEU A 146 15.13 6.81 -7.51
N LEU A 147 15.70 5.93 -6.69
CA LEU A 147 15.95 6.21 -5.27
C LEU A 147 16.96 7.35 -5.09
N ALA A 148 18.02 7.39 -5.91
CA ALA A 148 18.96 8.50 -5.91
C ALA A 148 18.29 9.83 -6.29
N VAL A 149 17.44 9.81 -7.33
CA VAL A 149 16.64 10.99 -7.74
C VAL A 149 15.69 11.43 -6.61
N HIS A 150 14.99 10.49 -5.97
CA HIS A 150 14.09 10.77 -4.85
C HIS A 150 14.83 11.40 -3.65
N THR A 151 15.95 10.80 -3.25
CA THR A 151 16.78 11.30 -2.14
C THR A 151 17.36 12.67 -2.46
N PHE A 152 17.86 12.88 -3.68
CA PHE A 152 18.39 14.17 -4.11
C PHE A 152 17.30 15.25 -4.15
N GLY A 153 16.13 14.94 -4.74
CA GLY A 153 14.98 15.84 -4.77
C GLY A 153 14.52 16.23 -3.37
N THR A 154 14.40 15.25 -2.46
CA THR A 154 14.01 15.50 -1.07
C THR A 154 15.06 16.31 -0.30
N ALA A 155 16.35 16.02 -0.48
CA ALA A 155 17.44 16.80 0.13
C ALA A 155 17.49 18.24 -0.39
N SER A 156 17.26 18.43 -1.70
CA SER A 156 17.14 19.77 -2.29
C SER A 156 15.93 20.53 -1.76
N GLY A 157 14.81 19.82 -1.52
CA GLY A 157 13.61 20.37 -0.89
C GLY A 157 13.89 20.81 0.55
N LEU A 158 14.57 19.99 1.34
CA LEU A 158 15.01 20.36 2.69
C LEU A 158 15.89 21.61 2.68
N PHE A 159 16.84 21.70 1.74
CA PHE A 159 17.67 22.89 1.59
C PHE A 159 16.85 24.14 1.22
N SER A 160 15.85 24.00 0.33
CA SER A 160 14.97 25.10 -0.10
C SER A 160 14.04 25.62 1.00
N VAL A 161 13.66 24.79 1.97
CA VAL A 161 12.87 25.25 3.13
C VAL A 161 13.63 26.31 3.94
N TYR A 162 14.96 26.22 3.98
CA TYR A 162 15.83 27.12 4.74
C TYR A 162 16.61 28.11 3.86
N SER A 163 16.30 28.19 2.57
CA SER A 163 17.00 29.04 1.60
C SER A 163 16.01 29.81 0.71
N PRO A 164 16.19 31.12 0.49
CA PRO A 164 15.25 31.95 -0.29
C PRO A 164 15.25 31.69 -1.81
N MET A 165 15.77 30.54 -2.28
CA MET A 165 15.68 30.15 -3.69
C MET A 165 14.35 29.43 -3.97
N GLU A 166 13.66 29.87 -5.03
CA GLU A 166 12.40 29.31 -5.52
C GLU A 166 12.40 27.76 -5.52
N PRO A 167 11.32 27.12 -5.04
CA PRO A 167 11.26 25.68 -4.90
C PRO A 167 11.39 24.99 -6.26
N THR A 168 12.42 24.15 -6.41
CA THR A 168 12.55 23.24 -7.54
C THR A 168 11.36 22.28 -7.58
N LEU A 169 10.71 22.15 -8.74
CA LEU A 169 9.56 21.26 -9.05
C LEU A 169 9.76 19.75 -8.76
N LEU A 170 10.85 19.36 -8.09
CA LEU A 170 11.20 18.00 -7.67
C LEU A 170 10.95 17.74 -6.17
N VAL A 171 10.32 18.68 -5.46
CA VAL A 171 10.00 18.59 -4.04
C VAL A 171 8.81 17.62 -3.84
N ASN A 172 9.06 16.48 -3.19
CA ASN A 172 8.03 15.54 -2.68
C ASN A 172 7.06 14.94 -3.73
N ASN A 173 7.55 14.03 -4.57
CA ASN A 173 6.69 13.33 -5.54
C ASN A 173 6.26 11.96 -5.03
N ASP A 174 5.08 11.87 -4.42
CA ASP A 174 4.52 10.60 -3.95
C ASP A 174 4.35 9.57 -5.11
N LEU A 175 4.14 10.02 -6.35
CA LEU A 175 4.10 9.11 -7.52
C LEU A 175 5.45 8.43 -7.77
N LEU A 176 6.57 9.14 -7.53
CA LEU A 176 7.91 8.56 -7.64
C LEU A 176 8.12 7.49 -6.57
N ILE A 177 7.72 7.76 -5.32
CA ILE A 177 7.78 6.77 -4.22
C ILE A 177 6.94 5.54 -4.57
N ILE A 178 5.68 5.75 -4.98
CA ILE A 178 4.77 4.69 -5.42
C ILE A 178 5.42 3.86 -6.53
N PHE A 179 5.99 4.51 -7.55
CA PHE A 179 6.60 3.81 -8.67
C PHE A 179 7.87 3.03 -8.27
N ILE A 180 8.72 3.58 -7.40
CA ILE A 180 9.88 2.87 -6.83
C ILE A 180 9.39 1.59 -6.14
N LEU A 181 8.36 1.70 -5.30
CA LEU A 181 7.83 0.58 -4.54
C LEU A 181 7.12 -0.45 -5.42
N PHE A 182 6.40 -0.02 -6.46
CA PHE A 182 5.85 -0.88 -7.49
C PHE A 182 6.96 -1.69 -8.18
N LEU A 183 8.06 -1.05 -8.57
CA LEU A 183 9.22 -1.73 -9.15
C LEU A 183 9.87 -2.69 -8.15
N SER A 184 10.00 -2.27 -6.89
CA SER A 184 10.53 -3.12 -5.82
C SER A 184 9.68 -4.34 -5.55
N GLY A 185 8.35 -4.21 -5.61
CA GLY A 185 7.41 -5.33 -5.52
C GLY A 185 7.55 -6.30 -6.70
N LEU A 186 7.69 -5.78 -7.93
CA LEU A 186 7.96 -6.59 -9.12
C LEU A 186 9.31 -7.31 -9.02
N TRP A 187 10.36 -6.61 -8.57
CA TRP A 187 11.69 -7.16 -8.33
C TRP A 187 11.66 -8.27 -7.28
N PHE A 188 11.01 -8.03 -6.15
CA PHE A 188 10.79 -9.01 -5.07
C PHE A 188 10.04 -10.24 -5.58
N GLY A 189 9.05 -10.00 -6.44
CA GLY A 189 8.33 -11.00 -7.21
C GLY A 189 9.27 -11.92 -7.99
N LYS A 190 10.08 -11.32 -8.88
CA LYS A 190 11.03 -12.03 -9.74
C LYS A 190 12.12 -12.77 -8.97
N MET A 191 12.55 -12.23 -7.83
CA MET A 191 13.49 -12.87 -6.91
C MET A 191 12.85 -13.96 -6.03
N ARG A 192 11.52 -14.17 -6.15
CA ARG A 192 10.74 -15.17 -5.40
C ARG A 192 10.87 -15.04 -3.88
N LEU A 193 11.04 -13.82 -3.37
CA LEU A 193 11.31 -13.58 -1.95
C LEU A 193 10.12 -13.87 -1.03
N PHE A 194 8.90 -13.89 -1.56
CA PHE A 194 7.69 -14.31 -0.83
C PHE A 194 7.58 -15.85 -0.69
N GLU A 195 8.40 -16.65 -1.38
CA GLU A 195 8.41 -18.12 -1.23
C GLU A 195 9.19 -18.50 0.03
N PRO A 196 8.71 -19.43 0.89
CA PRO A 196 9.35 -19.75 2.16
C PRO A 196 10.57 -20.69 1.98
N THR A 197 11.61 -20.24 1.27
CA THR A 197 12.88 -20.97 1.04
C THR A 197 14.01 -20.37 1.88
N GLU A 198 15.04 -21.14 2.24
CA GLU A 198 16.14 -20.56 3.05
C GLU A 198 16.86 -19.41 2.32
N ALA A 199 16.98 -19.48 0.99
CA ALA A 199 17.52 -18.38 0.20
C ALA A 199 16.72 -17.08 0.35
N SER A 200 15.38 -17.14 0.31
CA SER A 200 14.54 -15.97 0.54
C SER A 200 14.64 -15.46 1.97
N ARG A 201 14.75 -16.36 2.97
CA ARG A 201 14.93 -15.99 4.39
C ARG A 201 16.19 -15.16 4.58
N VAL A 202 17.32 -15.64 4.09
CA VAL A 202 18.61 -14.94 4.20
C VAL A 202 18.54 -13.56 3.56
N LEU A 203 17.93 -13.45 2.38
CA LEU A 203 17.78 -12.17 1.69
C LEU A 203 16.83 -11.21 2.45
N LEU A 204 15.73 -11.69 3.00
CA LEU A 204 14.83 -10.87 3.83
C LEU A 204 15.51 -10.41 5.11
N VAL A 205 16.26 -11.27 5.78
CA VAL A 205 17.02 -10.90 6.99
C VAL A 205 18.10 -9.87 6.65
N ARG A 206 18.84 -10.03 5.54
CA ARG A 206 19.81 -9.02 5.08
C ARG A 206 19.14 -7.68 4.80
N LEU A 207 18.00 -7.69 4.09
CA LEU A 207 17.24 -6.47 3.81
C LEU A 207 16.76 -5.81 5.11
N LEU A 208 16.27 -6.60 6.07
CA LEU A 208 15.83 -6.12 7.36
C LEU A 208 16.98 -5.50 8.16
N VAL A 209 18.11 -6.20 8.29
CA VAL A 209 19.28 -5.72 9.03
C VAL A 209 19.86 -4.43 8.44
N VAL A 210 19.83 -4.28 7.11
CA VAL A 210 20.30 -3.04 6.44
C VAL A 210 19.32 -1.89 6.64
N THR A 211 18.01 -2.15 6.56
CA THR A 211 16.99 -1.08 6.56
C THR A 211 16.52 -0.70 7.96
N LEU A 212 16.58 -1.61 8.93
CA LEU A 212 16.11 -1.39 10.29
C LEU A 212 16.82 -0.22 11.00
N PRO A 213 18.17 -0.09 10.96
CA PRO A 213 18.84 1.06 11.58
C PRO A 213 18.39 2.39 10.98
N VAL A 214 18.25 2.45 9.65
CA VAL A 214 17.78 3.65 8.94
C VAL A 214 16.34 3.98 9.32
N THR A 215 15.49 2.96 9.47
CA THR A 215 14.10 3.10 9.94
C THR A 215 14.04 3.63 11.38
N LEU A 216 14.87 3.12 12.29
CA LEU A 216 14.92 3.59 13.67
C LEU A 216 15.38 5.05 13.76
N ILE A 217 16.40 5.42 12.97
CA ILE A 217 16.83 6.82 12.83
C ILE A 217 15.67 7.66 12.29
N GLY A 218 14.98 7.18 11.25
CA GLY A 218 13.87 7.91 10.66
C GLY A 218 12.70 8.12 11.63
N PHE A 219 12.38 7.16 12.51
CA PHE A 219 11.40 7.39 13.57
C PHE A 219 11.86 8.51 14.52
N GLY A 220 13.14 8.48 14.94
CA GLY A 220 13.71 9.53 15.78
C GLY A 220 13.65 10.91 15.13
N VAL A 221 14.03 11.02 13.85
CA VAL A 221 14.01 12.27 13.09
C VAL A 221 12.58 12.79 12.90
N ILE A 222 11.66 11.96 12.39
CA ILE A 222 10.26 12.36 12.18
C ILE A 222 9.61 12.75 13.51
N GLY A 223 9.90 12.00 14.57
CA GLY A 223 9.45 12.35 15.92
C GLY A 223 10.01 13.71 16.33
N TRP A 224 11.31 13.94 16.22
CA TRP A 224 11.97 15.18 16.61
C TRP A 224 11.46 16.41 15.83
N THR A 225 11.24 16.25 14.52
CA THR A 225 10.83 17.35 13.63
C THR A 225 9.31 17.45 13.50
N TYR A 226 8.54 16.70 14.28
CA TYR A 226 7.08 16.72 14.20
C TYR A 226 6.53 18.10 14.51
N GLY A 227 5.66 18.61 13.63
CA GLY A 227 5.09 19.96 13.71
C GLY A 227 5.92 21.03 12.98
N SER A 228 7.11 20.70 12.50
CA SER A 228 7.91 21.60 11.66
C SER A 228 7.44 21.61 10.21
N ILE A 229 7.68 22.71 9.50
CA ILE A 229 7.36 22.85 8.07
C ILE A 229 8.00 21.78 7.17
N ASP A 230 9.12 21.21 7.61
CA ASP A 230 9.88 20.17 6.89
C ASP A 230 9.52 18.73 7.31
N THR A 231 8.64 18.48 8.29
CA THR A 231 8.21 17.12 8.68
C THR A 231 7.82 16.27 7.46
N PRO A 232 6.99 16.76 6.51
CA PRO A 232 6.56 15.96 5.36
C PRO A 232 7.71 15.51 4.46
N LEU A 233 8.81 16.28 4.41
CA LEU A 233 10.01 15.92 3.65
C LEU A 233 10.76 14.77 4.33
N TYR A 234 10.91 14.78 5.66
CA TYR A 234 11.50 13.65 6.38
C TYR A 234 10.63 12.39 6.30
N VAL A 235 9.31 12.53 6.42
CA VAL A 235 8.37 11.40 6.23
C VAL A 235 8.56 10.79 4.83
N GLY A 236 8.68 11.61 3.78
CA GLY A 236 8.96 11.16 2.41
C GLY A 236 10.35 10.55 2.23
N LEU A 237 11.39 11.10 2.87
CA LEU A 237 12.76 10.61 2.80
C LEU A 237 12.88 9.19 3.36
N PHE A 238 12.27 8.96 4.52
CA PHE A 238 12.35 7.67 5.22
C PHE A 238 11.28 6.65 4.78
N ALA A 239 10.30 7.05 3.96
CA ALA A 239 9.22 6.17 3.53
C ALA A 239 9.71 4.85 2.88
N ILE A 240 10.70 4.92 1.99
CA ILE A 240 11.18 3.73 1.23
C ILE A 240 11.97 2.75 2.12
N PRO A 241 12.99 3.17 2.89
CA PRO A 241 13.64 2.28 3.86
C PRO A 241 12.66 1.64 4.85
N MET A 242 11.71 2.42 5.37
CA MET A 242 10.70 1.93 6.30
C MET A 242 9.78 0.89 5.66
N ALA A 243 9.36 1.12 4.42
CA ALA A 243 8.58 0.15 3.66
C ALA A 243 9.33 -1.18 3.50
N TYR A 244 10.65 -1.14 3.22
CA TYR A 244 11.46 -2.36 3.14
C TYR A 244 11.60 -3.06 4.50
N THR A 245 11.74 -2.32 5.60
CA THR A 245 11.73 -2.88 6.96
C THR A 245 10.39 -3.57 7.24
N TYR A 246 9.26 -2.93 6.89
CA TYR A 246 7.91 -3.48 7.14
C TYR A 246 7.67 -4.72 6.28
N VAL A 247 7.96 -4.67 4.98
CA VAL A 247 7.86 -5.82 4.08
C VAL A 247 8.70 -6.98 4.60
N SER A 248 10.01 -6.77 4.82
CA SER A 248 10.90 -7.86 5.25
C SER A 248 10.51 -8.43 6.60
N GLY A 249 10.20 -7.59 7.59
CA GLY A 249 9.74 -8.01 8.91
C GLY A 249 8.44 -8.82 8.86
N LEU A 250 7.41 -8.31 8.18
CA LEU A 250 6.12 -8.98 8.09
C LEU A 250 6.21 -10.31 7.31
N PHE A 251 6.93 -10.36 6.19
CA PHE A 251 7.13 -11.61 5.45
C PHE A 251 7.95 -12.64 6.26
N LEU A 252 8.90 -12.20 7.09
CA LEU A 252 9.62 -13.10 8.01
C LEU A 252 8.72 -13.63 9.12
N VAL A 253 7.87 -12.79 9.73
CA VAL A 253 6.91 -13.18 10.77
C VAL A 253 5.90 -14.21 10.23
N PHE A 254 5.29 -13.91 9.09
CA PHE A 254 4.25 -14.77 8.49
C PHE A 254 4.80 -15.92 7.64
N ARG A 255 6.12 -16.14 7.65
CA ARG A 255 6.72 -17.38 7.15
C ARG A 255 6.40 -18.57 8.06
N ASN A 256 6.25 -18.32 9.37
CA ASN A 256 5.81 -19.33 10.31
C ASN A 256 4.33 -19.65 10.07
N GLU A 257 4.04 -20.87 9.68
CA GLU A 257 2.69 -21.28 9.30
C GLU A 257 1.71 -21.21 10.48
N SER A 258 2.12 -21.60 11.69
CA SER A 258 1.27 -21.52 12.88
C SER A 258 0.87 -20.09 13.19
N VAL A 259 1.78 -19.13 12.98
CA VAL A 259 1.48 -17.70 13.11
C VAL A 259 0.54 -17.27 12.00
N ALA A 260 0.86 -17.58 10.73
CA ALA A 260 0.03 -17.20 9.59
C ALA A 260 -1.42 -17.73 9.70
N ARG A 261 -1.60 -18.98 10.17
CA ARG A 261 -2.93 -19.57 10.37
C ARG A 261 -3.77 -18.81 11.41
N ARG A 262 -3.17 -18.30 12.50
CA ARG A 262 -3.89 -17.47 13.49
C ARG A 262 -4.38 -16.14 12.89
N TRP A 263 -3.66 -15.63 11.90
CA TRP A 263 -4.00 -14.39 11.19
C TRP A 263 -4.89 -14.60 9.96
N MET A 264 -5.49 -15.78 9.80
CA MET A 264 -6.41 -16.09 8.70
C MET A 264 -7.55 -15.06 8.53
N PRO A 265 -8.20 -14.52 9.59
CA PRO A 265 -9.23 -13.48 9.40
C PRO A 265 -8.70 -12.23 8.70
N VAL A 266 -7.48 -11.79 9.05
CA VAL A 266 -6.79 -10.66 8.38
C VAL A 266 -6.44 -11.02 6.93
N ALA A 267 -6.06 -12.27 6.68
CA ALA A 267 -5.85 -12.75 5.31
C ALA A 267 -7.13 -12.66 4.46
N ARG A 268 -8.30 -12.98 5.03
CA ARG A 268 -9.59 -12.85 4.33
C ARG A 268 -9.88 -11.41 3.95
N VAL A 269 -9.58 -10.46 4.84
CA VAL A 269 -9.68 -9.03 4.51
C VAL A 269 -8.78 -8.68 3.31
N GLY A 270 -7.52 -9.14 3.31
CA GLY A 270 -6.59 -8.90 2.21
C GLY A 270 -6.92 -9.62 0.89
N GLN A 271 -7.65 -10.75 0.93
CA GLN A 271 -8.16 -11.44 -0.27
C GLN A 271 -9.26 -10.65 -0.98
N MET A 272 -9.97 -9.80 -0.22
CA MET A 272 -11.02 -8.89 -0.69
C MET A 272 -10.58 -7.43 -0.57
N ALA A 273 -9.29 -7.17 -0.79
CA ALA A 273 -8.70 -5.85 -0.55
C ALA A 273 -9.38 -4.71 -1.29
N PHE A 274 -9.84 -4.94 -2.52
CA PHE A 274 -10.51 -3.91 -3.30
C PHE A 274 -11.93 -3.68 -2.80
N THR A 275 -12.68 -4.76 -2.50
CA THR A 275 -14.01 -4.64 -1.89
C THR A 275 -13.94 -3.91 -0.54
N ASN A 276 -13.02 -4.32 0.33
CA ASN A 276 -12.88 -3.75 1.66
C ASN A 276 -12.42 -2.30 1.60
N TYR A 277 -11.45 -1.95 0.75
CA TYR A 277 -11.06 -0.54 0.55
C TYR A 277 -12.24 0.37 0.17
N LEU A 278 -13.14 -0.10 -0.70
CA LEU A 278 -14.35 0.67 -1.03
C LEU A 278 -15.36 0.69 0.12
N MET A 279 -15.50 -0.41 0.84
CA MET A 279 -16.37 -0.53 2.01
C MET A 279 -15.92 0.40 3.15
N GLN A 280 -14.61 0.59 3.34
CA GLN A 280 -14.03 1.51 4.32
C GLN A 280 -14.50 2.94 4.12
N ASN A 281 -14.57 3.41 2.87
CA ASN A 281 -15.08 4.74 2.56
C ASN A 281 -16.58 4.86 2.91
N VAL A 282 -17.39 3.89 2.48
CA VAL A 282 -18.83 3.88 2.77
C VAL A 282 -19.11 3.81 4.27
N LEU A 283 -18.43 2.92 5.00
CA LEU A 283 -18.59 2.78 6.44
C LEU A 283 -18.03 3.99 7.19
N GLY A 284 -16.91 4.55 6.73
CA GLY A 284 -16.32 5.77 7.28
C GLY A 284 -17.31 6.93 7.21
N LEU A 285 -17.82 7.23 6.02
CA LEU A 285 -18.80 8.29 5.81
C LEU A 285 -20.10 8.05 6.60
N ALA A 286 -20.60 6.80 6.60
CA ALA A 286 -21.79 6.45 7.38
C ALA A 286 -21.60 6.68 8.88
N LEU A 287 -20.42 6.33 9.42
CA LEU A 287 -20.11 6.50 10.83
C LEU A 287 -19.95 7.98 11.21
N ILE A 288 -19.23 8.76 10.39
CA ILE A 288 -19.10 10.23 10.55
C ILE A 288 -20.48 10.88 10.57
N THR A 289 -21.32 10.54 9.60
CA THR A 289 -22.69 11.07 9.49
C THR A 289 -23.57 10.67 10.67
N ALA A 290 -23.51 9.39 11.09
CA ALA A 290 -24.32 8.88 12.19
C ALA A 290 -23.98 9.50 13.55
N LEU A 291 -22.73 9.91 13.73
CA LEU A 291 -22.25 10.56 14.95
C LEU A 291 -22.41 12.08 14.92
N GLY A 292 -22.83 12.64 13.77
CA GLY A 292 -23.09 14.07 13.62
C GLY A 292 -21.82 14.92 13.50
N TYR A 293 -20.68 14.35 13.12
CA TYR A 293 -19.47 15.13 12.86
C TYR A 293 -19.67 16.07 11.65
N GLY A 294 -19.37 17.36 11.84
CA GLY A 294 -19.24 18.33 10.76
C GLY A 294 -17.90 18.23 10.04
N VAL A 295 -17.75 18.91 8.90
CA VAL A 295 -16.52 18.88 8.07
C VAL A 295 -15.29 19.26 8.90
N GLY A 296 -14.26 18.43 8.86
CA GLY A 296 -12.99 18.65 9.57
C GLY A 296 -13.02 18.38 11.08
N GLU A 297 -14.16 18.02 11.66
CA GLU A 297 -14.30 17.82 13.12
C GLU A 297 -13.81 16.45 13.63
N VAL A 298 -13.47 15.53 12.73
CA VAL A 298 -13.00 14.19 13.12
C VAL A 298 -11.57 14.31 13.61
N THR A 299 -11.38 14.17 14.92
CA THR A 299 -10.04 14.18 15.50
C THR A 299 -9.30 12.89 15.16
N THR A 300 -7.98 12.89 15.35
CA THR A 300 -7.17 11.70 15.14
C THR A 300 -7.50 10.58 16.12
N THR A 301 -7.86 10.92 17.36
CA THR A 301 -8.35 9.95 18.34
C THR A 301 -9.66 9.32 17.86
N ASP A 302 -10.53 10.11 17.24
CA ASP A 302 -11.76 9.60 16.65
C ASP A 302 -11.50 8.64 15.51
N ALA A 303 -10.59 9.02 14.61
CA ALA A 303 -10.15 8.17 13.53
C ALA A 303 -9.60 6.82 14.01
N LEU A 304 -8.89 6.76 15.13
CA LEU A 304 -8.37 5.50 15.69
C LEU A 304 -9.49 4.53 16.06
N TRP A 305 -10.44 4.97 16.88
CA TRP A 305 -11.50 4.06 17.34
C TRP A 305 -12.45 3.71 16.19
N MET A 306 -12.73 4.66 15.29
CA MET A 306 -13.54 4.42 14.09
C MET A 306 -12.86 3.39 13.19
N ALA A 307 -11.54 3.46 13.00
CA ALA A 307 -10.79 2.46 12.24
C ALA A 307 -10.90 1.07 12.85
N LEU A 308 -10.83 0.96 14.19
CA LEU A 308 -10.99 -0.31 14.88
C LEU A 308 -12.39 -0.91 14.68
N VAL A 309 -13.44 -0.07 14.76
CA VAL A 309 -14.83 -0.50 14.52
C VAL A 309 -15.01 -0.96 13.08
N ILE A 310 -14.62 -0.14 12.11
CA ILE A 310 -14.72 -0.44 10.68
C ILE A 310 -13.96 -1.72 10.37
N TYR A 311 -12.68 -1.80 10.75
CA TYR A 311 -11.85 -2.98 10.47
C TYR A 311 -12.36 -4.24 11.19
N GLY A 312 -12.93 -4.11 12.40
CA GLY A 312 -13.63 -5.19 13.10
C GLY A 312 -14.80 -5.74 12.29
N ILE A 313 -15.61 -4.85 11.71
CA ILE A 313 -16.69 -5.22 10.77
C ILE A 313 -16.09 -5.93 9.55
N GLU A 314 -15.01 -5.43 8.96
CA GLU A 314 -14.37 -6.05 7.79
C GLU A 314 -13.86 -7.47 8.09
N LEU A 315 -13.30 -7.70 9.27
CA LEU A 315 -12.82 -9.02 9.72
C LEU A 315 -13.95 -10.03 9.79
N ILE A 316 -15.08 -9.64 10.40
CA ILE A 316 -16.27 -10.50 10.53
C ILE A 316 -16.89 -10.73 9.15
N TRP A 317 -17.16 -9.65 8.42
CA TRP A 317 -17.78 -9.68 7.09
C TRP A 317 -16.97 -10.54 6.13
N SER A 318 -15.67 -10.29 5.98
CA SER A 318 -14.82 -11.04 5.04
C SER A 318 -14.79 -12.52 5.41
N THR A 319 -14.70 -12.85 6.69
CA THR A 319 -14.68 -14.25 7.15
C THR A 319 -16.00 -14.97 6.86
N LEU A 320 -17.14 -14.32 7.12
CA LEU A 320 -18.46 -14.89 6.83
C LEU A 320 -18.72 -15.00 5.32
N TYR A 321 -18.35 -13.98 4.55
CA TYR A 321 -18.53 -13.93 3.11
C TYR A 321 -17.85 -15.12 2.41
N PHE A 322 -16.63 -15.44 2.83
CA PHE A 322 -15.87 -16.56 2.26
C PHE A 322 -16.40 -17.97 2.64
N LYS A 323 -17.39 -18.08 3.54
CA LYS A 323 -18.10 -19.35 3.75
C LYS A 323 -18.99 -19.70 2.56
N LYS A 324 -19.49 -18.69 1.84
CA LYS A 324 -20.43 -18.86 0.71
C LYS A 324 -19.80 -18.58 -0.65
N TRP A 325 -18.91 -17.59 -0.73
CA TRP A 325 -18.34 -17.11 -1.99
C TRP A 325 -16.82 -17.24 -2.03
N ARG A 326 -16.24 -17.38 -3.23
CA ARG A 326 -14.78 -17.57 -3.41
C ARG A 326 -14.02 -16.30 -3.80
N ILE A 327 -14.72 -15.23 -4.11
CA ILE A 327 -14.15 -13.98 -4.61
C ILE A 327 -15.00 -12.80 -4.14
N GLY A 328 -14.35 -11.72 -3.72
CA GLY A 328 -15.06 -10.50 -3.37
C GLY A 328 -15.79 -9.87 -4.55
N PRO A 329 -16.88 -9.12 -4.28
CA PRO A 329 -17.75 -8.58 -5.32
C PRO A 329 -17.01 -7.65 -6.27
N PHE A 330 -16.22 -6.69 -5.77
CA PHE A 330 -15.47 -5.76 -6.63
C PHE A 330 -14.28 -6.42 -7.30
N GLU A 331 -13.64 -7.40 -6.65
CA GLU A 331 -12.62 -8.24 -7.29
C GLU A 331 -13.21 -9.01 -8.49
N TRP A 332 -14.45 -9.49 -8.37
CA TRP A 332 -15.14 -10.18 -9.44
C TRP A 332 -15.49 -9.24 -10.61
N ILE A 333 -16.04 -8.06 -10.32
CA ILE A 333 -16.31 -7.02 -11.34
C ILE A 333 -15.01 -6.69 -12.09
N TRP A 334 -13.94 -6.40 -11.34
CA TRP A 334 -12.65 -6.05 -11.91
C TRP A 334 -12.04 -7.18 -12.76
N ARG A 335 -12.19 -8.44 -12.33
CA ARG A 335 -11.78 -9.61 -13.13
C ARG A 335 -12.60 -9.76 -14.40
N LYS A 336 -13.91 -9.55 -14.35
CA LYS A 336 -14.77 -9.57 -15.55
C LYS A 336 -14.35 -8.51 -16.56
N MET A 337 -14.08 -7.28 -16.12
CA MET A 337 -13.58 -6.22 -17.00
C MET A 337 -12.20 -6.57 -17.61
N THR A 338 -11.36 -7.30 -16.87
CA THR A 338 -10.04 -7.72 -17.34
C THR A 338 -10.09 -8.85 -18.37
N TYR A 339 -10.91 -9.87 -18.12
CA TYR A 339 -10.94 -11.11 -18.91
C TYR A 339 -12.08 -11.20 -19.91
N GLY A 340 -13.04 -10.29 -19.86
CA GLY A 340 -14.26 -10.29 -20.67
C GLY A 340 -15.47 -10.88 -19.93
N PHE A 341 -16.68 -10.53 -20.39
CA PHE A 341 -17.95 -10.91 -19.75
C PHE A 341 -18.27 -12.41 -19.77
N SER A 342 -17.60 -13.19 -20.63
CA SER A 342 -17.70 -14.66 -20.67
C SER A 342 -16.86 -15.36 -19.59
N TYR A 343 -16.14 -14.62 -18.75
CA TYR A 343 -15.35 -15.17 -17.65
C TYR A 343 -16.25 -15.80 -16.58
N LYS A 344 -16.14 -17.12 -16.40
CA LYS A 344 -16.67 -17.85 -15.23
C LYS A 344 -15.58 -17.98 -14.16
N PRO A 345 -15.82 -17.54 -12.92
CA PRO A 345 -14.89 -17.78 -11.82
C PRO A 345 -14.80 -19.30 -11.56
N SER A 346 -13.59 -19.85 -11.60
CA SER A 346 -13.27 -21.23 -11.20
C SER A 346 -13.06 -21.33 -9.70
#